data_AF-A0A7S4PLV4-F1
#
_entry.id   AF-A0A7S4PLV4-F1
#
_cell.length_a   1.000
_cell.length_b   1.000
_cell.length_c   1.000
_cell.angle_alpha   90.00
_cell.angle_beta   90.00
_cell.angle_gamma   90.00
#
_symmetry.space_group_name_H-M   'P 1'
#
loop_
_entity.id
_entity.type
_entity.pdbx_description
1 polymer ?
#
loop_
_entity_poly.entity_id
_entity_poly.type
_entity_poly.pdbx_seq_one_letter_code
_entity_poly.pdbx_strand_id
1 'polypeptide(L)'
;GKEEEGKEEEQEETWVIDALSFRQTCRAGHVSAGEELGGFLRWFFNHERIFCLVFSFSQDVKLLRHIVPDLSLSTARVLDLQQLSIACGIGRTSRPPSLRLVYERLFQGRTIDKAQQCSDWSARPLQEEQVRYAAADALVLLHIHRHIRVSAAARPALSAVELSETVGSGSHPLVE
;
A
#
# COMPACT_ATOMS: atom_id res chain seq x y z
N GLY A 1 23.53 -40.17 5.86
CA GLY A 1 22.63 -39.45 4.96
C GLY A 1 22.79 -37.98 5.24
N LYS A 2 22.89 -37.14 4.21
CA LYS A 2 22.75 -35.70 4.38
C LYS A 2 21.29 -35.42 4.65
N GLU A 3 20.98 -34.85 5.81
CA GLU A 3 19.68 -34.25 6.09
C GLU A 3 19.64 -32.93 5.32
N GLU A 4 18.83 -32.89 4.27
CA GLU A 4 18.43 -31.64 3.63
C GLU A 4 17.41 -30.97 4.54
N GLU A 5 17.86 -29.98 5.32
CA GLU A 5 16.96 -29.01 5.94
C GLU A 5 16.21 -28.27 4.83
N GLY A 6 14.98 -28.68 4.59
CA GLY A 6 14.04 -27.95 3.76
C GLY A 6 13.82 -26.58 4.39
N LYS A 7 14.35 -25.52 3.76
CA LYS A 7 13.90 -24.17 4.04
C LYS A 7 12.42 -24.10 3.67
N GLU A 8 11.55 -24.00 4.68
CA GLU A 8 10.17 -23.58 4.47
C GLU A 8 10.21 -22.23 3.76
N GLU A 9 9.88 -22.20 2.47
CA GLU A 9 9.68 -20.96 1.73
C GLU A 9 8.44 -20.28 2.31
N GLU A 10 8.64 -19.15 2.97
CA GLU A 10 7.57 -18.31 3.50
C GLU A 10 6.66 -17.87 2.34
N GLN A 11 5.49 -18.50 2.21
CA GLN A 11 4.55 -18.20 1.14
C GLN A 11 3.84 -16.88 1.44
N GLU A 12 3.92 -15.93 0.52
CA GLU A 12 3.21 -14.65 0.63
C GLU A 12 1.76 -14.81 0.16
N GLU A 13 0.83 -14.86 1.10
CA GLU A 13 -0.59 -14.87 0.81
C GLU A 13 -1.10 -13.46 0.47
N THR A 14 -1.96 -13.36 -0.54
CA THR A 14 -2.54 -12.08 -0.97
C THR A 14 -4.05 -12.17 -1.09
N TRP A 15 -4.73 -11.14 -0.60
CA TRP A 15 -6.18 -11.01 -0.67
C TRP A 15 -6.56 -9.72 -1.37
N VAL A 16 -7.62 -9.77 -2.18
CA VAL A 16 -8.22 -8.59 -2.81
C VAL A 16 -9.54 -8.29 -2.12
N ILE A 17 -9.67 -7.07 -1.60
CA ILE A 17 -10.92 -6.57 -1.01
C ILE A 17 -11.62 -5.71 -2.04
N ASP A 18 -12.72 -6.22 -2.59
CA ASP A 18 -13.54 -5.51 -3.57
C ASP A 18 -14.54 -4.55 -2.90
N ALA A 19 -14.12 -3.31 -2.71
CA ALA A 19 -14.95 -2.27 -2.11
C ALA A 19 -16.19 -1.88 -2.94
N LEU A 20 -16.19 -2.13 -4.26
CA LEU A 20 -17.34 -1.78 -5.11
C LEU A 20 -18.52 -2.73 -4.85
N SER A 21 -18.25 -4.00 -4.60
CA SER A 21 -19.28 -4.98 -4.19
C SER A 21 -20.06 -4.50 -2.96
N PHE A 22 -19.38 -3.96 -1.94
CA PHE A 22 -20.05 -3.40 -0.76
C PHE A 22 -20.93 -2.20 -1.09
N ARG A 23 -20.49 -1.31 -1.98
CA ARG A 23 -21.28 -0.14 -2.43
C ARG A 23 -22.54 -0.56 -3.19
N GLN A 24 -22.46 -1.59 -4.03
CA GLN A 24 -23.61 -2.12 -4.76
C GLN A 24 -24.64 -2.75 -3.82
N THR A 25 -24.19 -3.50 -2.82
CA THR A 25 -25.04 -4.09 -1.77
C THR A 25 -25.78 -3.03 -0.95
N CYS A 26 -25.11 -1.93 -0.57
CA CYS A 26 -25.77 -0.79 0.09
C CYS A 26 -26.91 -0.21 -0.76
N ARG A 27 -26.71 -0.07 -2.08
CA ARG A 27 -27.74 0.44 -3.00
C ARG A 27 -28.93 -0.50 -3.16
N ALA A 28 -28.72 -1.80 -2.97
CA ALA A 28 -29.78 -2.80 -2.99
C ALA A 28 -30.61 -2.85 -1.68
N GLY A 29 -30.39 -1.93 -0.74
CA GLY A 29 -31.14 -1.83 0.53
C GLY A 29 -30.49 -2.55 1.72
N HIS A 30 -29.32 -3.16 1.52
CA HIS A 30 -28.53 -3.77 2.60
C HIS A 30 -27.54 -2.75 3.17
N VAL A 31 -28.05 -1.83 4.01
CA VAL A 31 -27.28 -0.75 4.64
C VAL A 31 -26.05 -1.28 5.43
N SER A 32 -26.10 -2.53 5.91
CA SER A 32 -25.05 -3.13 6.74
C SER A 32 -23.69 -3.28 6.04
N ALA A 33 -23.65 -3.45 4.71
CA ALA A 33 -22.40 -3.74 4.00
C ALA A 33 -21.39 -2.59 4.06
N GLY A 34 -21.87 -1.34 4.00
CA GLY A 34 -21.03 -0.15 4.14
C GLY A 34 -20.54 0.05 5.57
N GLU A 35 -21.40 -0.27 6.55
CA GLU A 35 -21.05 -0.23 7.97
C GLU A 35 -20.03 -1.31 8.34
N GLU A 36 -20.17 -2.51 7.77
CA GLU A 36 -19.23 -3.63 7.92
C GLU A 36 -17.86 -3.29 7.34
N LEU A 37 -17.80 -2.79 6.10
CA LEU A 37 -16.55 -2.34 5.49
C LEU A 37 -15.93 -1.19 6.30
N GLY A 38 -16.73 -0.22 6.75
CA GLY A 38 -16.27 0.86 7.61
C GLY A 38 -15.71 0.36 8.94
N GLY A 39 -16.41 -0.58 9.59
CA GLY A 39 -15.95 -1.25 10.81
C GLY A 39 -14.62 -1.97 10.61
N PHE A 40 -14.51 -2.74 9.53
CA PHE A 40 -13.28 -3.43 9.15
C PHE A 40 -12.12 -2.46 8.91
N LEU A 41 -12.31 -1.41 8.09
CA LEU A 41 -11.24 -0.45 7.78
C LEU A 41 -10.78 0.30 9.04
N ARG A 42 -11.71 0.71 9.91
CA ARG A 42 -11.36 1.34 11.19
C ARG A 42 -10.54 0.38 12.07
N TRP A 43 -10.97 -0.88 12.19
CA TRP A 43 -10.21 -1.90 12.91
C TRP A 43 -8.82 -2.09 12.28
N PHE A 44 -8.75 -2.35 10.98
CA PHE A 44 -7.54 -2.70 10.25
C PHE A 44 -6.44 -1.63 10.39
N PHE A 45 -6.77 -0.36 10.14
CA PHE A 45 -5.78 0.72 10.17
C PHE A 45 -5.43 1.22 11.57
N ASN A 46 -6.21 0.87 12.60
CA ASN A 46 -5.93 1.24 13.99
C ASN A 46 -5.45 0.04 14.84
N HIS A 47 -5.36 -1.16 14.25
CA HIS A 47 -4.94 -2.35 14.98
C HIS A 47 -3.43 -2.31 15.29
N GLU A 48 -3.07 -2.51 16.56
CA GLU A 48 -1.69 -2.36 17.04
C GLU A 48 -0.71 -3.37 16.43
N ARG A 49 -1.21 -4.51 15.94
CA ARG A 49 -0.38 -5.56 15.32
C ARG A 49 -0.28 -5.47 13.80
N ILE A 50 -0.97 -4.51 13.17
CA ILE A 50 -0.98 -4.36 11.71
C ILE A 50 -0.07 -3.19 11.34
N PHE A 51 0.84 -3.44 10.40
CA PHE A 51 1.72 -2.42 9.83
C PHE A 51 1.48 -2.37 8.32
N CYS A 52 1.00 -1.23 7.83
CA CYS A 52 0.58 -1.06 6.45
C CYS A 52 1.71 -0.44 5.63
N LEU A 53 2.13 -1.13 4.58
CA LEU A 53 2.90 -0.54 3.49
C LEU A 53 1.93 0.00 2.45
N VAL A 54 2.11 1.26 2.07
CA VAL A 54 1.25 1.95 1.11
C VAL A 54 2.10 2.73 0.11
N PHE A 55 1.50 3.19 -0.99
CA PHE A 55 2.20 4.00 -1.99
C PHE A 55 1.31 5.14 -2.48
N SER A 56 1.69 6.40 -2.20
CA SER A 56 0.87 7.58 -2.52
C SER A 56 -0.52 7.58 -1.83
N PHE A 57 -0.55 7.15 -0.57
CA PHE A 57 -1.76 6.78 0.17
C PHE A 57 -2.79 7.89 0.32
N SER A 58 -2.35 9.15 0.29
CA SER A 58 -3.24 10.31 0.38
C SER A 58 -4.36 10.30 -0.67
N GLN A 59 -4.14 9.69 -1.84
CA GLN A 59 -5.18 9.57 -2.87
C GLN A 59 -6.17 8.45 -2.52
N ASP A 60 -5.69 7.32 -2.02
CA ASP A 60 -6.55 6.20 -1.59
C ASP A 60 -7.45 6.61 -0.42
N VAL A 61 -6.90 7.36 0.56
CA VAL A 61 -7.69 7.87 1.69
C VAL A 61 -8.85 8.75 1.22
N LYS A 62 -8.66 9.56 0.17
CA LYS A 62 -9.77 10.33 -0.41
C LYS A 62 -10.84 9.41 -0.96
N LEU A 63 -10.48 8.37 -1.71
CA LEU A 63 -11.43 7.40 -2.25
C LEU A 63 -12.16 6.62 -1.14
N LEU A 64 -11.42 6.15 -0.13
CA LEU A 64 -12.00 5.44 1.02
C LEU A 64 -13.00 6.33 1.78
N ARG A 65 -12.73 7.63 1.94
CA ARG A 65 -13.68 8.57 2.56
C ARG A 65 -14.94 8.83 1.74
N HIS A 66 -14.95 8.58 0.44
CA HIS A 66 -16.20 8.59 -0.34
C HIS A 66 -17.09 7.38 -0.03
N ILE A 67 -16.50 6.29 0.48
CA ILE A 67 -17.21 5.07 0.87
C ILE A 67 -17.58 5.11 2.36
N VAL A 68 -16.65 5.60 3.20
CA VAL A 68 -16.77 5.68 4.67
C VAL A 68 -16.39 7.11 5.10
N PRO A 69 -17.34 8.06 5.11
CA PRO A 69 -17.03 9.49 5.33
C PRO A 69 -16.36 9.82 6.67
N ASP A 70 -16.68 9.05 7.71
CA ASP A 70 -16.15 9.17 9.08
C ASP A 70 -14.84 8.39 9.31
N LEU A 71 -14.19 7.90 8.24
CA LEU A 71 -13.00 7.07 8.35
C LEU A 71 -11.83 7.81 9.01
N SER A 72 -11.54 7.39 10.25
CA SER A 72 -10.37 7.78 11.02
C SER A 72 -9.29 6.70 10.92
N LEU A 73 -8.06 7.12 10.57
CA LEU A 73 -6.92 6.24 10.30
C LEU A 73 -5.74 6.68 11.15
N SER A 74 -5.14 5.76 11.91
CA SER A 74 -3.85 6.01 12.55
C SER A 74 -2.74 6.02 11.51
N THR A 75 -1.99 7.11 11.43
CA THR A 75 -0.80 7.19 10.57
C THR A 75 0.44 6.56 11.21
N ALA A 76 0.39 6.21 12.50
CA ALA A 76 1.55 5.72 13.25
C ALA A 76 2.09 4.37 12.75
N ARG A 77 1.26 3.58 12.06
CA ARG A 77 1.60 2.24 11.54
C ARG A 77 1.42 2.14 10.02
N VAL A 78 1.42 3.28 9.35
CA VAL A 78 1.33 3.37 7.88
C VAL A 78 2.63 3.94 7.36
N LEU A 79 3.33 3.20 6.50
CA LEU A 79 4.56 3.64 5.85
C LEU A 79 4.31 3.84 4.36
N ASP A 80 4.34 5.10 3.92
CA ASP A 80 4.22 5.44 2.51
C ASP A 80 5.58 5.30 1.80
N LEU A 81 5.70 4.25 0.99
CA LEU A 81 6.91 3.93 0.26
C LEU A 81 7.21 4.93 -0.85
N GLN A 82 6.26 5.75 -1.30
CA GLN A 82 6.57 6.85 -2.22
C GLN A 82 7.40 7.93 -1.52
N GLN A 83 7.02 8.29 -0.29
CA GLN A 83 7.75 9.27 0.52
C GLN A 83 9.11 8.72 0.94
N LEU A 84 9.17 7.45 1.37
CA LEU A 84 10.44 6.79 1.68
C LEU A 84 11.38 6.72 0.47
N SER A 85 10.84 6.47 -0.73
CA SER A 85 11.62 6.44 -1.96
C SER A 85 12.21 7.82 -2.29
N ILE A 86 11.45 8.89 -2.07
CA ILE A 86 11.95 10.28 -2.23
C ILE A 86 13.10 10.55 -1.26
N ALA A 87 12.97 10.15 0.01
CA ALA A 87 14.04 10.27 1.00
C ALA A 87 15.31 9.49 0.58
N CYS A 88 15.13 8.33 -0.05
CA CYS A 88 16.24 7.55 -0.64
C CYS A 88 16.79 8.13 -1.97
N GLY A 89 16.35 9.32 -2.39
CA GLY A 89 16.82 9.98 -3.61
C GLY A 89 16.19 9.48 -4.91
N ILE A 90 15.13 8.68 -4.83
CA ILE A 90 14.37 8.23 -6.01
C ILE A 90 13.20 9.20 -6.24
N GLY A 91 13.36 10.09 -7.22
CA GLY A 91 12.37 11.13 -7.50
C GLY A 91 12.50 12.33 -6.56
N ARG A 92 11.44 13.11 -6.42
CA ARG A 92 11.40 14.32 -5.58
C ARG A 92 9.97 14.74 -5.27
N THR A 93 9.72 15.46 -4.19
CA THR A 93 8.36 15.89 -3.78
C THR A 93 7.61 16.65 -4.89
N SER A 94 8.31 17.50 -5.65
CA SER A 94 7.70 18.25 -6.77
C SER A 94 7.31 17.37 -7.96
N ARG A 95 7.86 16.16 -8.05
CA ARG A 95 7.57 15.17 -9.10
C ARG A 95 7.72 13.76 -8.49
N PRO A 96 6.73 13.34 -7.67
CA PRO A 96 6.83 12.09 -6.95
C PRO A 96 7.02 10.90 -7.91
N PRO A 97 7.83 9.90 -7.54
CA PRO A 97 8.06 8.76 -8.41
C PRO A 97 6.80 7.87 -8.48
N SER A 98 6.61 7.22 -9.63
CA SER A 98 5.62 6.14 -9.73
C SER A 98 6.17 4.85 -9.11
N LEU A 99 5.28 3.95 -8.69
CA LEU A 99 5.65 2.64 -8.14
C LEU A 99 6.57 1.86 -9.09
N ARG A 100 6.22 1.83 -10.38
CA ARG A 100 7.05 1.23 -11.43
C ARG A 100 8.45 1.83 -11.49
N LEU A 101 8.58 3.16 -11.43
CA LEU A 101 9.89 3.81 -11.47
C LEU A 101 10.73 3.42 -10.24
N VAL A 102 10.13 3.41 -9.05
CA VAL A 102 10.81 2.97 -7.83
C VAL A 102 11.31 1.53 -7.99
N TYR A 103 10.43 0.63 -8.43
CA TYR A 103 10.79 -0.77 -8.63
C TYR A 103 11.90 -0.95 -9.67
N GLU A 104 11.79 -0.30 -10.83
CA GLU A 104 12.83 -0.34 -11.88
C GLU A 104 14.18 0.15 -11.38
N ARG A 105 14.21 1.19 -10.53
CA ARG A 105 15.45 1.71 -9.94
C ARG A 105 16.08 0.77 -8.92
N LEU A 106 15.28 0.13 -8.07
CA LEU A 106 15.78 -0.77 -7.03
C LEU A 106 16.17 -2.16 -7.58
N PHE A 107 15.51 -2.62 -8.64
CA PHE A 107 15.66 -3.98 -9.16
C PHE A 107 16.24 -4.03 -10.57
N GLN A 108 17.23 -3.16 -10.85
CA GLN A 108 18.09 -3.23 -12.05
C GLN A 108 17.30 -3.24 -13.37
N GLY A 109 16.26 -2.41 -13.46
CA GLY A 109 15.44 -2.27 -14.67
C GLY A 109 14.33 -3.32 -14.82
N ARG A 110 14.15 -4.25 -13.86
CA ARG A 110 12.94 -5.07 -13.80
C ARG A 110 11.71 -4.19 -13.66
N THR A 111 10.62 -4.55 -14.34
CA THR A 111 9.42 -3.71 -14.40
C THR A 111 8.20 -4.42 -13.83
N ILE A 112 7.18 -3.63 -13.52
CA ILE A 112 5.87 -4.10 -13.08
C ILE A 112 4.95 -4.09 -14.30
N ASP A 113 4.19 -5.17 -14.49
CA ASP A 113 3.12 -5.20 -15.49
C ASP A 113 2.09 -4.10 -15.19
N LYS A 114 1.56 -3.48 -16.24
CA LYS A 114 0.54 -2.41 -16.17
C LYS A 114 -0.71 -2.74 -16.97
N ALA A 115 -0.82 -3.94 -17.52
CA ALA A 115 -1.89 -4.31 -18.45
C ALA A 115 -3.30 -4.05 -17.88
N GLN A 116 -3.50 -4.28 -16.58
CA GLN A 116 -4.82 -4.14 -15.95
C GLN A 116 -5.05 -2.79 -15.26
N GLN A 117 -4.07 -1.87 -15.26
CA GLN A 117 -4.18 -0.58 -14.58
C GLN A 117 -5.42 0.22 -15.01
N CYS A 118 -5.71 0.22 -16.31
CA CYS A 118 -6.84 0.95 -16.92
C CYS A 118 -7.94 0.00 -17.43
N SER A 119 -8.00 -1.23 -16.94
CA SER A 119 -9.08 -2.18 -17.27
C SER A 119 -10.41 -1.76 -16.65
N ASP A 120 -11.51 -2.40 -17.08
CA ASP A 120 -12.83 -2.17 -16.45
C ASP A 120 -12.91 -2.89 -15.08
N TRP A 121 -12.54 -2.18 -14.02
CA TRP A 121 -12.63 -2.64 -12.63
C TRP A 121 -14.06 -2.72 -12.09
N SER A 122 -15.07 -2.31 -12.87
CA SER A 122 -16.48 -2.43 -12.51
C SER A 122 -17.14 -3.71 -13.03
N ALA A 123 -16.52 -4.38 -14.01
CA ALA A 123 -16.98 -5.66 -14.55
C ALA A 123 -17.02 -6.75 -13.47
N ARG A 124 -18.07 -7.58 -13.46
CA ARG A 124 -18.22 -8.69 -12.51
C ARG A 124 -18.52 -10.01 -13.24
N PRO A 125 -17.89 -11.14 -12.83
CA PRO A 125 -16.82 -11.23 -11.84
C PRO A 125 -15.53 -10.53 -12.30
N LEU A 126 -14.62 -10.22 -11.36
CA LEU A 126 -13.28 -9.74 -11.73
C LEU A 126 -12.57 -10.81 -12.55
N GLN A 127 -11.86 -10.40 -13.59
CA GLN A 127 -11.04 -11.31 -14.39
C GLN A 127 -9.84 -11.80 -13.56
N GLU A 128 -9.36 -13.00 -13.87
CA GLU A 128 -8.22 -13.58 -13.14
C GLU A 128 -6.97 -12.71 -13.27
N GLU A 129 -6.76 -12.09 -14.43
CA GLU A 129 -5.68 -11.13 -14.68
C GLU A 129 -5.78 -9.89 -13.79
N GLN A 130 -6.99 -9.38 -13.53
CA GLN A 130 -7.21 -8.24 -12.64
C GLN A 130 -6.85 -8.60 -11.20
N VAL A 131 -7.24 -9.79 -10.73
CA VAL A 131 -6.90 -10.28 -9.39
C VAL A 131 -5.38 -10.45 -9.24
N ARG A 132 -4.73 -11.10 -10.22
CA ARG A 132 -3.26 -11.25 -10.23
C ARG A 132 -2.54 -9.91 -10.25
N TYR A 133 -3.02 -8.95 -11.04
CA TYR A 133 -2.46 -7.60 -11.09
C TYR A 133 -2.59 -6.88 -9.74
N ALA A 134 -3.78 -6.89 -9.12
CA ALA A 134 -3.99 -6.27 -7.82
C ALA A 134 -3.10 -6.89 -6.74
N ALA A 135 -2.93 -8.22 -6.78
CA ALA A 135 -2.03 -8.93 -5.88
C ALA A 135 -0.57 -8.51 -6.09
N ALA A 136 -0.10 -8.47 -7.35
CA ALA A 136 1.25 -8.06 -7.68
C ALA A 136 1.56 -6.60 -7.26
N ASP A 137 0.60 -5.69 -7.41
CA ASP A 137 0.73 -4.27 -7.03
C ASP A 137 0.84 -4.07 -5.50
N ALA A 138 0.27 -5.00 -4.71
CA ALA A 138 0.46 -5.04 -3.25
C ALA A 138 1.79 -5.72 -2.85
N LEU A 139 2.10 -6.88 -3.43
CA LEU A 139 3.30 -7.66 -3.10
C LEU A 139 4.59 -6.91 -3.40
N VAL A 140 4.61 -6.09 -4.46
CA VAL A 140 5.79 -5.30 -4.80
C VAL A 140 6.20 -4.32 -3.69
N LEU A 141 5.27 -3.88 -2.84
CA LEU A 141 5.57 -3.02 -1.69
C LEU A 141 6.43 -3.75 -0.66
N LEU A 142 6.20 -5.05 -0.42
CA LEU A 142 7.04 -5.87 0.46
C LEU A 142 8.47 -5.95 -0.08
N HIS A 143 8.62 -6.19 -1.38
CA HIS A 143 9.94 -6.24 -2.04
C HIS A 143 10.69 -4.91 -1.92
N ILE A 144 10.02 -3.79 -2.23
CA ILE A 144 10.61 -2.45 -2.13
C ILE A 144 11.05 -2.16 -0.69
N HIS A 145 10.17 -2.41 0.29
CA HIS A 145 10.45 -2.16 1.70
C HIS A 145 11.64 -3.00 2.19
N ARG A 146 11.68 -4.31 1.88
CA ARG A 146 12.81 -5.18 2.23
C ARG A 146 14.11 -4.67 1.60
N HIS A 147 14.10 -4.28 0.33
CA HIS A 147 15.28 -3.78 -0.37
C HIS A 147 15.83 -2.49 0.26
N ILE A 148 14.96 -1.52 0.54
CA ILE A 148 15.35 -0.26 1.19
C ILE A 148 15.92 -0.53 2.59
N ARG A 149 15.25 -1.38 3.39
CA ARG A 149 15.72 -1.74 4.74
C ARG A 149 17.10 -2.39 4.75
N VAL A 150 17.34 -3.37 3.88
CA VAL A 150 18.64 -4.05 3.79
C VAL A 150 19.73 -3.07 3.33
N SER A 151 19.42 -2.20 2.38
CA SER A 151 20.35 -1.19 1.87
C SER A 151 20.71 -0.16 2.93
N ALA A 152 19.75 0.26 3.76
CA ALA A 152 19.97 1.18 4.88
C ALA A 152 20.82 0.53 5.99
N ALA A 153 20.55 -0.73 6.34
CA ALA A 153 21.34 -1.46 7.33
C ALA A 153 22.80 -1.66 6.90
N ALA A 154 23.06 -1.80 5.60
CA ALA A 154 24.41 -1.89 5.04
C ALA A 154 25.16 -0.54 5.01
N ARG A 155 24.48 0.59 5.28
CA ARG A 155 25.04 1.95 5.25
C ARG A 155 24.70 2.73 6.54
N PRO A 156 25.30 2.38 7.69
CA PRO A 156 24.94 2.92 9.00
C PRO A 156 25.15 4.43 9.18
N ALA A 157 25.84 5.12 8.26
CA ALA A 157 25.99 6.57 8.31
C ALA A 157 24.70 7.37 7.99
N LEU A 158 23.62 6.70 7.56
CA LEU A 158 22.32 7.31 7.22
C LEU A 158 21.20 6.97 8.22
N SER A 159 21.46 6.12 9.23
CA SER A 159 20.38 5.47 9.99
C SER A 159 19.77 6.28 11.14
N ALA A 160 20.35 7.42 11.53
CA ALA A 160 19.93 8.13 12.74
C ALA A 160 19.02 9.35 12.50
N VAL A 161 18.92 9.88 11.27
CA VAL A 161 18.20 11.14 11.01
C VAL A 161 16.95 10.95 10.14
N GLU A 162 16.90 9.95 9.26
CA GLU A 162 15.83 9.90 8.24
C GLU A 162 14.68 8.91 8.51
N LEU A 163 14.80 7.99 9.48
CA LEU A 163 13.77 6.99 9.76
C LEU A 163 12.78 7.39 10.86
N SER A 164 13.05 8.46 11.61
CA SER A 164 12.17 8.97 12.68
C SER A 164 11.37 10.22 12.31
N GLU A 165 11.70 10.93 11.22
CA GLU A 165 11.12 12.24 10.92
C GLU A 165 9.99 12.25 9.87
N THR A 166 9.54 11.11 9.34
CA THR A 166 8.38 11.08 8.42
C THR A 166 7.01 11.04 9.11
N VAL A 167 6.96 11.16 10.44
CA VAL A 167 5.70 11.30 11.19
C VAL A 167 5.75 12.59 12.00
N GLY A 168 5.48 13.73 11.37
CA GLY A 168 5.37 14.99 12.10
C GLY A 168 5.23 16.23 11.22
N SER A 169 4.08 16.88 11.35
CA SER A 169 3.81 18.26 10.92
C SER A 169 3.57 18.51 9.43
N GLY A 170 2.31 18.32 9.04
CA GLY A 170 1.69 18.94 7.87
C GLY A 170 0.35 19.55 8.24
N SER A 171 0.29 20.31 9.34
CA SER A 171 -0.84 21.18 9.64
C SER A 171 -0.90 22.27 8.57
N HIS A 172 -1.68 22.05 7.51
CA HIS A 172 -2.12 23.13 6.65
C HIS A 172 -3.31 23.81 7.32
N PRO A 173 -3.25 25.12 7.65
CA PRO A 173 -4.44 25.83 8.10
C PRO A 173 -5.46 25.86 6.95
N LEU A 174 -6.73 25.62 7.29
CA LEU A 174 -7.86 26.00 6.46
C LEU A 174 -7.69 27.49 6.13
N VAL A 175 -7.62 27.79 4.84
CA VAL A 175 -7.97 29.13 4.35
C VAL A 175 -9.45 29.04 3.99
N GLU A 176 -10.25 29.88 4.64
CA GLU A 176 -11.68 30.09 4.42
C GLU A 176 -12.04 30.33 2.94
#